data_AF-A0A061B2B4-F1
#
_entry.id   AF-A0A061B2B4-F1
#
_cell.length_a   1.000
_cell.length_b   1.000
_cell.length_c   1.000
_cell.angle_alpha   90.00
_cell.angle_beta   90.00
_cell.angle_gamma   90.00
#
_symmetry.space_group_name_H-M   'P 1'
#
loop_
_entity.id
_entity.type
_entity.pdbx_description
1 polymer ?
#
loop_
_entity_poly.entity_id
_entity_poly.type
_entity_poly.pdbx_seq_one_letter_code
_entity_poly.pdbx_strand_id
1 'polypeptide(L)'
;MNSITQKSHYELLGVEPTASSLEIKAAYREKLLSTHPDKTKEVVSTDIINQIKQAYITLSDSNLRSEYDADLQESFKKSGLISSGDGLDIFSLDDFKCEMIGIGEDEMAVFKKDCPRCTTQDGFELNEADLEQSGTRDGAGGYEIIVQCAACSLWLKVKYYDLDDEDDDKDEE
;
A
#
# COMPACT_ATOMS: atom_id res chain seq x y z
N MET A 1 13.62 18.38 -14.53
CA MET A 1 13.34 18.90 -13.18
C MET A 1 13.25 17.71 -12.25
N ASN A 2 14.22 17.55 -11.34
CA ASN A 2 14.29 16.43 -10.40
C ASN A 2 13.34 16.67 -9.23
N SER A 3 12.23 15.94 -9.20
CA SER A 3 11.42 15.80 -8.00
C SER A 3 12.15 14.86 -7.04
N ILE A 4 12.57 15.38 -5.89
CA ILE A 4 13.03 14.60 -4.75
C ILE A 4 11.78 13.97 -4.13
N THR A 5 11.26 12.93 -4.79
CA THR A 5 10.39 11.93 -4.17
C THR A 5 11.32 11.02 -3.37
N GLN A 6 10.94 10.73 -2.12
CA GLN A 6 11.71 10.00 -1.13
C GLN A 6 12.50 8.82 -1.75
N LYS A 7 13.81 9.00 -1.97
CA LYS A 7 14.65 7.96 -2.58
C LYS A 7 14.82 6.82 -1.58
N SER A 8 14.42 5.62 -1.97
CA SER A 8 14.66 4.42 -1.16
C SER A 8 16.15 4.25 -0.86
N HIS A 9 16.50 3.58 0.23
CA HIS A 9 17.90 3.33 0.60
C HIS A 9 18.70 2.64 -0.52
N TYR A 10 18.02 1.79 -1.29
CA TYR A 10 18.55 1.13 -2.49
C TYR A 10 18.93 2.14 -3.60
N GLU A 11 18.06 3.11 -3.91
CA GLU A 11 18.34 4.19 -4.88
C GLU A 11 19.42 5.17 -4.39
N LEU A 12 19.45 5.45 -3.08
CA LEU A 12 20.50 6.27 -2.48
C LEU A 12 21.88 5.63 -2.65
N LEU A 13 21.99 4.31 -2.57
CA LEU A 13 23.24 3.59 -2.88
C LEU A 13 23.41 3.30 -4.37
N GLY A 14 22.33 3.26 -5.14
CA GLY A 14 22.33 2.91 -6.57
C GLY A 14 22.49 1.40 -6.79
N VAL A 15 21.88 0.60 -5.92
CA VAL A 15 21.93 -0.86 -5.93
C VAL A 15 20.53 -1.43 -6.02
N GLU A 16 20.40 -2.63 -6.57
CA GLU A 16 19.10 -3.32 -6.65
C GLU A 16 18.68 -3.88 -5.29
N PRO A 17 17.37 -4.06 -5.04
CA PRO A 17 16.87 -4.71 -3.83
C PRO A 17 17.25 -6.20 -3.73
N THR A 18 17.77 -6.79 -4.81
CA THR A 18 18.33 -8.15 -4.86
C THR A 18 19.83 -8.19 -4.57
N ALA A 19 20.47 -7.02 -4.39
CA ALA A 19 21.92 -6.93 -4.23
C ALA A 19 22.40 -7.63 -2.95
N SER A 20 23.57 -8.26 -3.07
CA SER A 20 24.26 -8.88 -1.95
C SER A 20 24.91 -7.85 -1.03
N SER A 21 25.15 -8.21 0.22
CA SER A 21 25.85 -7.35 1.20
C SER A 21 27.24 -6.92 0.72
N LEU A 22 27.91 -7.75 -0.10
CA LEU A 22 29.18 -7.42 -0.75
C LEU A 22 29.04 -6.28 -1.77
N GLU A 23 27.97 -6.28 -2.56
CA GLU A 23 27.68 -5.27 -3.58
C GLU A 23 27.26 -3.94 -2.93
N ILE A 24 26.42 -4.00 -1.90
CA ILE A 24 26.02 -2.84 -1.10
C ILE A 24 27.26 -2.14 -0.49
N LYS A 25 28.22 -2.92 0.02
CA LYS A 25 29.48 -2.40 0.57
C LYS A 25 30.43 -1.85 -0.50
N ALA A 26 30.42 -2.41 -1.71
CA ALA A 26 31.18 -1.87 -2.83
C ALA A 26 30.60 -0.52 -3.27
N ALA A 27 29.29 -0.46 -3.52
CA ALA A 27 28.58 0.75 -3.93
C ALA A 27 28.72 1.88 -2.90
N TYR A 28 28.62 1.59 -1.60
CA TYR A 28 28.83 2.58 -0.54
C TYR A 28 30.22 3.22 -0.60
N ARG A 29 31.27 2.42 -0.83
CA ARG A 29 32.65 2.93 -0.95
C ARG A 29 32.81 3.82 -2.17
N GLU A 30 32.26 3.43 -3.31
CA GLU A 30 32.28 4.25 -4.52
C GLU A 30 31.51 5.56 -4.36
N LYS A 31 30.34 5.52 -3.69
CA LYS A 31 29.52 6.70 -3.41
C LYS A 31 30.25 7.70 -2.51
N LEU A 32 30.89 7.22 -1.44
CA LEU A 32 31.69 8.05 -0.54
C LEU A 32 32.89 8.68 -1.25
N LEU A 33 33.60 7.92 -2.10
CA LEU A 33 34.73 8.43 -2.88
C LEU A 33 34.29 9.50 -3.88
N SER A 34 33.11 9.33 -4.47
CA SER A 34 32.50 10.29 -5.39
C SER A 34 31.96 11.53 -4.66
N THR A 35 31.71 11.41 -3.36
CA THR A 35 31.19 12.49 -2.51
C THR A 35 32.29 13.23 -1.75
N HIS A 36 33.55 12.77 -1.84
CA HIS A 36 34.64 13.36 -1.09
C HIS A 36 35.00 14.75 -1.64
N PRO A 37 35.08 15.80 -0.78
CA PRO A 37 35.31 17.19 -1.22
C PRO A 37 36.66 17.40 -1.92
N ASP A 38 37.59 16.46 -1.78
CA ASP A 38 38.88 16.45 -2.49
C ASP A 38 38.74 16.08 -3.98
N LYS A 39 37.69 15.33 -4.36
CA LYS A 39 37.43 14.90 -5.75
C LYS A 39 36.35 15.73 -6.45
N THR A 40 35.46 16.39 -5.71
CA THR A 40 34.35 17.16 -6.27
C THR A 40 34.47 18.65 -5.95
N LYS A 41 34.37 19.51 -6.97
CA LYS A 41 34.28 20.98 -6.80
C LYS A 41 32.91 21.45 -6.26
N GLU A 42 31.99 20.52 -6.05
CA GLU A 42 30.63 20.78 -5.56
C GLU A 42 30.58 20.57 -4.05
N VAL A 43 29.93 21.50 -3.35
CA VAL A 43 29.68 21.41 -1.90
C VAL A 43 28.65 20.32 -1.68
N VAL A 44 29.10 19.06 -1.54
CA VAL A 44 28.19 18.01 -1.16
C VAL A 44 27.75 18.24 0.28
N SER A 45 26.45 18.48 0.47
CA SER A 45 25.87 18.71 1.79
C SER A 45 26.17 17.52 2.70
N THR A 46 26.61 17.80 3.93
CA THR A 46 26.77 16.81 5.01
C THR A 46 25.53 15.92 5.17
N ASP A 47 24.36 16.47 4.86
CA ASP A 47 23.09 15.76 4.83
C ASP A 47 23.08 14.56 3.87
N ILE A 48 23.56 14.73 2.63
CA ILE A 48 23.65 13.65 1.62
C ILE A 48 24.59 12.55 2.10
N ILE A 49 25.71 12.93 2.71
CA ILE A 49 26.67 11.97 3.29
C ILE A 49 26.00 11.18 4.42
N ASN A 50 25.22 11.83 5.27
CA ASN A 50 24.48 11.17 6.34
C ASN A 50 23.41 10.22 5.77
N GLN A 51 22.68 10.61 4.73
CA GLN A 51 21.70 9.74 4.06
C GLN A 51 22.36 8.49 3.46
N ILE A 52 23.51 8.62 2.80
CA ILE A 52 24.28 7.48 2.25
C ILE A 52 24.74 6.55 3.37
N LYS A 53 25.21 7.10 4.50
CA LYS A 53 25.61 6.32 5.69
C LYS A 53 24.43 5.57 6.30
N GLN A 54 23.30 6.24 6.48
CA GLN A 54 22.08 5.63 7.01
C GLN A 54 21.61 4.48 6.13
N ALA A 55 21.56 4.69 4.80
CA ALA A 55 21.20 3.65 3.84
C ALA A 55 22.13 2.42 3.95
N TYR A 56 23.44 2.62 4.10
CA TYR A 56 24.38 1.52 4.28
C TYR A 56 24.16 0.78 5.61
N ILE A 57 23.92 1.48 6.72
CA ILE A 57 23.69 0.85 8.02
C ILE A 57 22.45 -0.06 7.97
N THR A 58 21.36 0.46 7.43
CA THR A 58 20.10 -0.28 7.29
C THR A 58 20.24 -1.48 6.36
N LEU A 59 20.90 -1.33 5.20
CA LEU A 59 20.98 -2.39 4.20
C LEU A 59 22.12 -3.40 4.42
N SER A 60 23.14 -3.05 5.23
CA SER A 60 24.28 -3.93 5.50
C SER A 60 23.97 -5.01 6.54
N ASP A 61 23.03 -4.76 7.46
CA ASP A 61 22.63 -5.73 8.47
C ASP A 61 21.37 -6.47 8.01
N SER A 62 21.37 -7.80 8.12
CA SER A 62 20.24 -8.61 7.63
C SER A 62 18.97 -8.40 8.46
N ASN A 63 19.10 -8.08 9.75
CA ASN A 63 17.95 -7.81 10.62
C ASN A 63 17.35 -6.43 10.31
N LEU A 64 18.19 -5.39 10.22
CA LEU A 64 17.74 -4.04 9.85
C LEU A 64 17.18 -3.96 8.43
N ARG A 65 17.77 -4.71 7.48
CA ARG A 65 17.26 -4.82 6.12
C ARG A 65 15.88 -5.48 6.12
N SER A 66 15.71 -6.58 6.85
CA SER A 66 14.41 -7.23 6.97
C SER A 66 13.36 -6.32 7.60
N GLU A 67 13.71 -5.52 8.61
CA GLU A 67 12.81 -4.54 9.22
C GLU A 67 12.46 -3.41 8.25
N TYR A 68 13.43 -2.91 7.50
CA TYR A 68 13.21 -1.90 6.46
C TYR A 68 12.36 -2.43 5.30
N ASP A 69 12.62 -3.64 4.82
CA ASP A 69 11.82 -4.28 3.78
C ASP A 69 10.40 -4.57 4.30
N ALA A 70 10.23 -4.91 5.59
CA ALA A 70 8.91 -5.08 6.21
C ALA A 70 8.15 -3.76 6.36
N ASP A 71 8.80 -2.67 6.79
CA ASP A 71 8.23 -1.32 6.86
C ASP A 71 7.87 -0.79 5.46
N LEU A 72 8.73 -1.07 4.48
CA LEU A 72 8.49 -0.74 3.08
C LEU A 72 7.28 -1.54 2.56
N GLN A 73 7.22 -2.84 2.85
CA GLN A 73 6.06 -3.68 2.52
C GLN A 73 4.80 -3.26 3.27
N GLU A 74 4.86 -2.80 4.51
CA GLU A 74 3.71 -2.28 5.26
C GLU A 74 3.23 -0.94 4.67
N SER A 75 4.15 -0.08 4.28
CA SER A 75 3.88 1.14 3.51
C SER A 75 3.26 0.81 2.15
N PHE A 76 3.71 -0.28 1.50
CA PHE A 76 3.12 -0.79 0.26
C PHE A 76 1.84 -1.63 0.47
N LYS A 77 1.56 -2.19 1.66
CA LYS A 77 0.30 -2.89 1.99
C LYS A 77 -0.79 -1.93 2.43
N LYS A 78 -0.42 -0.80 3.05
CA LYS A 78 -1.25 0.42 3.00
C LYS A 78 -1.53 0.84 1.55
N SER A 79 -0.67 0.43 0.63
CA SER A 79 -0.83 0.61 -0.80
C SER A 79 -1.38 -0.64 -1.51
N GLY A 80 -2.44 -1.26 -0.97
CA GLY A 80 -3.49 -1.87 -1.79
C GLY A 80 -4.27 -0.84 -2.64
N LEU A 81 -3.61 0.28 -2.96
CA LEU A 81 -4.13 1.51 -3.52
C LEU A 81 -4.23 1.34 -5.03
N ILE A 82 -5.43 1.06 -5.52
CA ILE A 82 -5.81 1.60 -6.82
C ILE A 82 -6.08 3.08 -6.56
N SER A 83 -5.13 3.96 -6.83
CA SER A 83 -5.38 5.40 -6.73
C SER A 83 -6.25 5.80 -7.92
N SER A 84 -7.58 5.80 -7.75
CA SER A 84 -8.52 6.30 -8.76
C SER A 84 -8.48 7.83 -8.87
N GLY A 85 -7.30 8.48 -8.84
CA GLY A 85 -7.12 9.91 -9.09
C GLY A 85 -7.88 10.89 -8.17
N ASP A 86 -8.76 10.42 -7.29
CA ASP A 86 -9.67 11.21 -6.45
C ASP A 86 -9.19 11.29 -4.99
N GLY A 87 -8.10 10.60 -4.66
CA GLY A 87 -7.44 10.69 -3.35
C GLY A 87 -8.11 9.88 -2.25
N LEU A 88 -9.04 8.97 -2.60
CA LEU A 88 -9.60 7.99 -1.68
C LEU A 88 -8.84 6.67 -1.75
N ASP A 89 -8.71 6.02 -0.59
CA ASP A 89 -8.12 4.69 -0.50
C ASP A 89 -9.13 3.64 -0.96
N ILE A 90 -8.73 2.77 -1.88
CA ILE A 90 -9.59 1.72 -2.45
C ILE A 90 -9.31 0.38 -1.79
N PHE A 91 -10.36 -0.32 -1.39
CA PHE A 91 -10.31 -1.67 -0.86
C PHE A 91 -11.32 -2.56 -1.58
N SER A 92 -11.06 -3.86 -1.66
CA SER A 92 -12.06 -4.83 -2.12
C SER A 92 -12.93 -5.28 -0.95
N LEU A 93 -14.20 -5.59 -1.20
CA LEU A 93 -15.13 -6.08 -0.18
C LEU A 93 -14.68 -7.42 0.42
N ASP A 94 -13.87 -8.19 -0.32
CA ASP A 94 -13.25 -9.45 0.15
C ASP A 94 -12.31 -9.25 1.35
N ASP A 95 -11.80 -8.02 1.56
CA ASP A 95 -10.95 -7.66 2.70
C ASP A 95 -11.76 -7.32 3.96
N PHE A 96 -13.10 -7.29 3.87
CA PHE A 96 -14.00 -7.05 4.99
C PHE A 96 -14.39 -8.38 5.65
N LYS A 97 -14.49 -8.38 6.98
CA LYS A 97 -15.01 -9.50 7.76
C LYS A 97 -16.53 -9.58 7.53
N CYS A 98 -17.01 -10.69 7.01
CA CYS A 98 -18.45 -10.94 6.85
C CYS A 98 -19.02 -11.60 8.11
N GLU A 99 -20.00 -10.95 8.72
CA GLU A 99 -20.81 -11.48 9.81
C GLU A 99 -22.25 -11.60 9.33
N MET A 100 -22.82 -12.81 9.45
CA MET A 100 -24.25 -13.02 9.22
C MET A 100 -25.00 -12.66 10.49
N ILE A 101 -25.88 -11.67 10.39
CA ILE A 101 -26.69 -11.20 11.52
C ILE A 101 -28.15 -11.50 11.20
N GLY A 102 -28.80 -12.35 12.01
CA GLY A 102 -30.20 -12.72 11.82
C GLY A 102 -30.55 -14.07 12.44
N ILE A 103 -31.85 -14.39 12.48
CA ILE A 103 -32.35 -15.72 12.83
C ILE A 103 -33.46 -16.12 11.83
N GLY A 104 -33.30 -17.26 11.16
CA GLY A 104 -34.33 -17.78 10.25
C GLY A 104 -34.18 -17.24 8.82
N GLU A 105 -35.26 -16.72 8.24
CA GLU A 105 -35.32 -16.30 6.82
C GLU A 105 -34.89 -14.83 6.60
N ASP A 106 -34.55 -14.11 7.68
CA ASP A 106 -34.16 -12.68 7.69
C ASP A 106 -32.65 -12.56 8.03
N GLU A 107 -31.83 -13.40 7.39
CA GLU A 107 -30.37 -13.36 7.54
C GLU A 107 -29.80 -12.24 6.68
N MET A 108 -29.08 -11.30 7.32
CA MET A 108 -28.47 -10.17 6.62
C MET A 108 -26.95 -10.22 6.77
N ALA A 109 -26.23 -10.12 5.65
CA ALA A 109 -24.78 -10.04 5.65
C ALA A 109 -24.31 -8.63 6.04
N VAL A 110 -23.41 -8.58 7.02
CA VAL A 110 -22.77 -7.34 7.47
C VAL A 110 -21.25 -7.49 7.31
N PHE A 111 -20.66 -6.58 6.56
CA PHE A 111 -19.25 -6.52 6.25
C PHE A 111 -18.57 -5.46 7.10
N LYS A 112 -17.56 -5.85 7.89
CA LYS A 112 -16.87 -4.97 8.84
C LYS A 112 -15.37 -4.96 8.61
N LYS A 113 -14.76 -3.80 8.81
CA LYS A 113 -13.30 -3.64 8.70
C LYS A 113 -12.75 -2.67 9.73
N ASP A 114 -11.59 -3.02 10.24
CA ASP A 114 -10.85 -2.18 11.18
C ASP A 114 -10.24 -0.97 10.45
N CYS A 115 -10.28 0.20 11.08
CA CYS A 115 -9.79 1.42 10.43
C CYS A 115 -8.25 1.48 10.43
N PRO A 116 -7.57 1.53 9.27
CA PRO A 116 -6.11 1.56 9.21
C PRO A 116 -5.49 2.90 9.66
N ARG A 117 -6.31 3.93 9.89
CA ARG A 117 -5.86 5.25 10.34
C ARG A 117 -5.91 5.42 11.86
N CYS A 118 -7.05 5.10 12.48
CA CYS A 118 -7.25 5.28 13.92
C CYS A 118 -7.30 3.96 14.69
N THR A 119 -7.18 2.82 13.98
CA THR A 119 -7.16 1.48 14.56
C THR A 119 -8.44 1.14 15.32
N THR A 120 -9.53 1.87 15.04
CA THR A 120 -10.86 1.56 15.59
C THR A 120 -11.33 0.25 15.00
N GLN A 121 -11.70 -0.67 15.89
CA GLN A 121 -12.30 -1.94 15.53
C GLN A 121 -13.67 -1.69 14.89
N ASP A 122 -13.95 -2.41 13.78
CA ASP A 122 -15.21 -2.26 13.04
C ASP A 122 -15.48 -0.79 12.65
N GLY A 123 -14.39 -0.07 12.34
CA GLY A 123 -14.44 1.34 12.00
C GLY A 123 -15.20 1.62 10.70
N PHE A 124 -15.33 0.62 9.84
CA PHE A 124 -16.15 0.63 8.63
C PHE A 124 -17.14 -0.53 8.68
N GLU A 125 -18.42 -0.24 8.45
CA GLU A 125 -19.50 -1.21 8.44
C GLU A 125 -20.34 -0.97 7.18
N LEU A 126 -20.60 -2.04 6.44
CA LEU A 126 -21.45 -2.07 5.26
C LEU A 126 -22.42 -3.23 5.43
N ASN A 127 -23.67 -3.06 5.03
CA ASN A 127 -24.62 -4.16 4.94
C ASN A 127 -24.98 -4.40 3.48
N GLU A 128 -25.52 -5.58 3.20
CA GLU A 128 -25.93 -5.97 1.85
C GLU A 128 -26.86 -4.92 1.20
N ALA A 129 -27.85 -4.42 1.93
CA ALA A 129 -28.77 -3.41 1.40
C ALA A 129 -28.08 -2.08 1.04
N ASP A 130 -27.03 -1.67 1.76
CA ASP A 130 -26.26 -0.47 1.46
C ASP A 130 -25.42 -0.68 0.20
N LEU A 131 -24.84 -1.87 0.03
CA LEU A 131 -24.17 -2.26 -1.21
C LEU A 131 -25.16 -2.20 -2.39
N GLU A 132 -26.34 -2.80 -2.28
CA GLU A 132 -27.33 -2.79 -3.37
C GLU A 132 -27.87 -1.39 -3.69
N GLN A 133 -28.10 -0.57 -2.67
CA GLN A 133 -28.80 0.71 -2.81
C GLN A 133 -27.89 1.88 -3.18
N SER A 134 -26.67 1.89 -2.62
CA SER A 134 -25.71 3.00 -2.72
C SER A 134 -24.54 2.69 -3.66
N GLY A 135 -24.46 1.45 -4.15
CA GLY A 135 -23.53 0.99 -5.17
C GLY A 135 -23.54 1.80 -6.46
N THR A 136 -22.38 2.29 -6.88
CA THR A 136 -22.20 2.91 -8.20
C THR A 136 -21.43 1.98 -9.12
N ARG A 137 -21.80 1.91 -10.40
CA ARG A 137 -21.10 1.06 -11.38
C ARG A 137 -19.73 1.66 -11.73
N ASP A 138 -18.65 0.89 -11.53
CA ASP A 138 -17.25 1.31 -11.80
C ASP A 138 -16.90 1.31 -13.29
N GLY A 139 -17.80 0.83 -14.16
CA GLY A 139 -17.61 0.76 -15.61
C GLY A 139 -16.73 -0.40 -16.10
N ALA A 140 -16.11 -1.15 -15.18
CA ALA A 140 -15.30 -2.33 -15.45
C ALA A 140 -16.01 -3.67 -15.11
N GLY A 141 -17.33 -3.64 -14.89
CA GLY A 141 -18.12 -4.83 -14.52
C GLY A 141 -18.31 -5.03 -13.01
N GLY A 142 -17.71 -4.17 -12.17
CA GLY A 142 -17.94 -4.15 -10.72
C GLY A 142 -18.73 -2.92 -10.26
N TYR A 143 -18.95 -2.88 -8.96
CA TYR A 143 -19.55 -1.77 -8.23
C TYR A 143 -18.57 -1.17 -7.22
N GLU A 144 -18.75 0.11 -6.92
CA GLU A 144 -18.01 0.87 -5.94
C GLU A 144 -18.95 1.61 -4.97
N ILE A 145 -18.59 1.65 -3.70
CA ILE A 145 -19.28 2.42 -2.66
C ILE A 145 -18.26 3.19 -1.82
N ILE A 146 -18.62 4.40 -1.35
CA ILE A 146 -17.75 5.20 -0.49
C ILE A 146 -18.28 5.17 0.94
N VAL A 147 -17.47 4.70 1.88
CA VAL A 147 -17.81 4.56 3.29
C VAL A 147 -16.86 5.37 4.17
N GLN A 148 -17.42 6.06 5.16
CA GLN A 148 -16.64 6.83 6.13
C GLN A 148 -16.42 6.05 7.42
N CYS A 149 -15.23 6.21 8.01
CA CYS A 149 -14.93 5.64 9.31
C CYS A 149 -15.82 6.24 10.41
N ALA A 150 -16.43 5.41 11.25
CA ALA A 150 -17.29 5.83 12.36
C ALA A 150 -16.56 6.65 13.45
N ALA A 151 -15.24 6.51 13.57
CA ALA A 151 -14.45 7.14 14.64
C ALA A 151 -13.46 8.22 14.17
N CYS A 152 -13.27 8.40 12.86
CA CYS A 152 -12.37 9.42 12.34
C CYS A 152 -12.90 10.07 11.05
N SER A 153 -12.03 10.69 10.26
CA SER A 153 -12.36 11.31 8.98
C SER A 153 -11.79 10.57 7.77
N LEU A 154 -11.40 9.30 7.92
CA LEU A 154 -10.97 8.48 6.79
C LEU A 154 -12.18 8.02 5.99
N TRP A 155 -12.10 8.17 4.67
CA TRP A 155 -13.11 7.72 3.71
C TRP A 155 -12.44 6.64 2.85
N LEU A 156 -13.12 5.51 2.70
CA LEU A 156 -12.67 4.39 1.87
C LEU A 156 -13.64 4.20 0.71
N LYS A 157 -13.10 3.81 -0.43
CA LYS A 157 -13.87 3.36 -1.58
C LYS A 157 -13.78 1.84 -1.64
N VAL A 158 -14.90 1.16 -1.53
CA VAL A 158 -14.97 -0.30 -1.47
C VAL A 158 -15.49 -0.80 -2.81
N LYS A 159 -14.71 -1.66 -3.48
CA LYS A 159 -15.10 -2.33 -4.72
C LYS A 159 -15.68 -3.71 -4.41
N TYR A 160 -16.78 -4.05 -5.06
CA TYR A 160 -17.42 -5.34 -4.97
C TYR A 160 -17.97 -5.77 -6.32
N TYR A 161 -18.18 -7.06 -6.48
CA TYR A 161 -18.74 -7.65 -7.68
C TYR A 161 -20.00 -8.39 -7.29
N ASP A 162 -21.01 -8.27 -8.14
CA ASP A 162 -22.20 -9.09 -8.02
C ASP A 162 -21.85 -10.49 -8.54
N LEU A 163 -22.15 -11.53 -7.76
CA LEU A 163 -21.83 -12.90 -8.12
C LEU A 163 -22.91 -13.54 -9.03
N ASP A 164 -23.97 -12.81 -9.40
CA ASP A 164 -25.02 -13.26 -10.33
C ASP A 164 -24.67 -13.07 -11.83
N ASP A 165 -23.43 -12.70 -12.18
CA ASP A 165 -22.87 -13.00 -13.51
C ASP A 165 -22.34 -14.45 -13.48
N GLU A 166 -23.25 -15.42 -13.31
CA GLU A 166 -22.98 -16.79 -13.77
C GLU A 166 -22.74 -16.69 -15.28
N ASP A 167 -21.52 -17.03 -15.71
CA ASP A 167 -21.17 -17.30 -17.10
C ASP A 167 -22.28 -18.14 -17.76
N ASP A 168 -23.16 -17.53 -18.57
CA ASP A 168 -23.92 -18.24 -19.61
C ASP A 168 -22.94 -18.59 -20.76
N ASP A 169 -21.82 -19.25 -20.43
CA ASP A 169 -21.09 -20.08 -21.38
C ASP A 169 -21.91 -21.36 -21.55
N LYS A 170 -23.05 -21.23 -22.24
CA LYS A 170 -23.73 -22.38 -22.83
C LYS A 170 -22.80 -22.98 -23.87
N ASP A 171 -22.15 -24.04 -23.43
CA ASP A 171 -21.67 -25.22 -24.14
C ASP A 171 -21.60 -25.10 -25.68
N GLU A 172 -20.37 -25.25 -26.17
CA GLU A 172 -20.01 -25.61 -27.54
C GLU A 172 -20.95 -26.68 -28.14
N GLU A 173 -21.46 -26.41 -29.35
CA GLU A 173 -21.77 -27.44 -30.35
C GLU A 173 -21.34 -27.00 -31.76
#